data_AF-Q7U859-F1
#
_entry.id   AF-Q7U859-F1
#
_cell.length_a   1.000
_cell.length_b   1.000
_cell.length_c   1.000
_cell.angle_alpha   90.00
_cell.angle_beta   90.00
_cell.angle_gamma   90.00
#
_symmetry.space_group_name_H-M   'P 1'
#
loop_
_entity.id
_entity.type
_entity.pdbx_description
1 polymer ?
#
loop_
_entity_poly.entity_id
_entity_poly.type
_entity_poly.pdbx_seq_one_letter_code
_entity_poly.pdbx_strand_id
1 'polypeptide(L)'
;MRPLPLKLAPGSDLRNSLEELSQTQGIHGFVLGVVGNLSRAAFQCPGQPEPTVLEGDLEVITLNGTIAPEGVHLHLSLSDGACQVWGGHLEPGTLVQKGVDLLVGVLDQPPAPAESNADAPAPRLEIAVLPGCPWCGRALRLLRGMALPHTVITVNNDADFEACQTRSGMRTFPQVFIDGTAIGGYDDLTALHAAGELETLR
;
A
#
# COMPACT_ATOMS: atom_id res chain seq x y z
N MET A 1 -5.98 -0.86 25.64
CA MET A 1 -6.00 0.40 24.87
C MET A 1 -6.56 1.51 25.74
N ARG A 2 -6.03 2.72 25.60
CA ARG A 2 -6.44 3.93 26.34
C ARG A 2 -6.95 5.00 25.37
N PRO A 3 -8.15 5.58 25.58
CA PRO A 3 -8.62 6.69 24.77
C PRO A 3 -7.85 7.98 25.06
N LEU A 4 -7.50 8.73 24.02
CA LEU A 4 -6.83 10.01 24.06
C LEU A 4 -7.64 11.03 23.24
N PRO A 5 -8.43 11.91 23.87
CA PRO A 5 -9.10 12.99 23.18
C PRO A 5 -8.10 14.09 22.80
N LEU A 6 -8.22 14.64 21.60
CA LEU A 6 -7.36 15.70 21.07
C LEU A 6 -8.21 16.78 20.41
N LYS A 7 -7.73 18.02 20.46
CA LYS A 7 -8.37 19.16 19.79
C LYS A 7 -7.32 19.93 19.00
N LEU A 8 -7.48 19.99 17.70
CA LEU A 8 -6.62 20.77 16.81
C LEU A 8 -7.18 22.18 16.63
N ALA A 9 -6.28 23.16 16.68
CA ALA A 9 -6.61 24.57 16.57
C ALA A 9 -6.74 25.00 15.09
N PRO A 10 -7.40 26.15 14.81
CA PRO A 10 -7.36 26.79 13.51
C PRO A 10 -5.93 26.90 12.95
N GLY A 11 -5.76 26.57 11.67
CA GLY A 11 -4.47 26.62 10.96
C GLY A 11 -3.55 25.44 11.23
N SER A 12 -3.86 24.56 12.20
CA SER A 12 -3.10 23.32 12.39
C SER A 12 -3.26 22.41 11.16
N ASP A 13 -2.18 21.70 10.83
CA ASP A 13 -2.23 20.64 9.83
C ASP A 13 -2.65 19.31 10.47
N LEU A 14 -3.72 18.69 9.96
CA LEU A 14 -4.31 17.48 10.53
C LEU A 14 -3.34 16.30 10.55
N ARG A 15 -2.60 16.07 9.46
CA ARG A 15 -1.68 14.93 9.35
C ARG A 15 -0.47 15.16 10.23
N ASN A 16 0.17 16.32 10.09
CA ASN A 16 1.41 16.63 10.80
C ASN A 16 1.17 16.68 12.31
N SER A 17 0.00 17.16 12.77
CA SER A 17 -0.33 17.17 14.20
C SER A 17 -0.41 15.77 14.80
N LEU A 18 -0.97 14.79 14.06
CA LEU A 18 -1.05 13.40 14.52
C LEU A 18 0.30 12.69 14.47
N GLU A 19 1.10 12.98 13.44
CA GLU A 19 2.47 12.49 13.32
C GLU A 19 3.36 13.01 14.45
N GLU A 20 3.37 14.33 14.68
CA GLU A 20 4.12 14.97 15.77
C GLU A 20 3.68 14.44 17.14
N LEU A 21 2.38 14.28 17.38
CA LEU A 21 1.88 13.68 18.62
C LEU A 21 2.43 12.26 18.83
N SER A 22 2.41 11.43 17.78
CA SER A 22 2.88 10.05 17.86
C SER A 22 4.37 9.96 18.13
N GLN A 23 5.17 10.83 17.50
CA GLN A 23 6.61 10.91 17.68
C GLN A 23 6.99 11.43 19.07
N THR A 24 6.36 12.52 19.51
CA THR A 24 6.69 13.19 20.78
C THR A 24 6.30 12.35 22.00
N GLN A 25 5.20 11.59 21.92
CA GLN A 25 4.72 10.76 23.02
C GLN A 25 5.09 9.28 22.89
N GLY A 26 5.71 8.87 21.78
CA GLY A 26 6.03 7.47 21.52
C GLY A 26 4.78 6.58 21.48
N ILE A 27 3.67 7.08 20.95
CA ILE A 27 2.38 6.37 20.98
C ILE A 27 2.12 5.62 19.68
N HIS A 28 1.62 4.40 19.83
CA HIS A 28 1.01 3.60 18.75
C HIS A 28 -0.49 3.59 18.94
N GLY A 29 -1.26 3.69 17.86
CA GLY A 29 -2.71 3.77 18.00
C GLY A 29 -3.48 3.79 16.69
N PHE A 30 -4.79 3.88 16.86
CA PHE A 30 -5.76 4.05 15.78
C PHE A 30 -6.62 5.29 16.02
N VAL A 31 -6.99 5.97 14.95
CA VAL A 31 -8.05 6.99 15.04
C VAL A 31 -9.38 6.27 15.24
N LEU A 32 -10.09 6.60 16.32
CA LEU A 32 -11.39 6.02 16.69
C LEU A 32 -12.56 6.92 16.31
N GLY A 33 -12.30 8.23 16.15
CA GLY A 33 -13.34 9.19 15.77
C GLY A 33 -12.75 10.57 15.46
N VAL A 34 -13.50 11.32 14.67
CA VAL A 34 -13.18 12.69 14.28
C VAL A 34 -14.45 13.49 14.05
N VAL A 35 -14.42 14.78 14.34
CA VAL A 35 -15.42 15.75 13.91
C VAL A 35 -14.75 17.12 13.78
N GLY A 36 -15.11 17.89 12.76
CA GLY A 36 -14.60 19.25 12.59
C GLY A 36 -14.56 19.68 11.14
N ASN A 37 -13.88 20.80 10.90
CA ASN A 37 -13.83 21.43 9.59
C ASN A 37 -12.43 21.84 9.16
N LEU A 38 -12.29 21.93 7.84
CA LEU A 38 -11.05 22.22 7.15
C LEU A 38 -11.27 23.40 6.22
N SER A 39 -10.27 24.27 6.11
CA SER A 39 -10.22 25.32 5.09
C SER A 39 -9.56 24.82 3.80
N ARG A 40 -8.75 23.75 3.94
CA ARG A 40 -8.04 23.09 2.86
C ARG A 40 -7.89 21.61 3.19
N ALA A 41 -8.16 20.74 2.22
CA ALA A 41 -7.90 19.30 2.32
C ALA A 41 -6.97 18.86 1.19
N ALA A 42 -5.90 18.17 1.55
CA ALA A 42 -4.99 17.54 0.62
C ALA A 42 -5.10 16.02 0.77
N PHE A 43 -5.37 15.31 -0.32
CA PHE A 43 -5.51 13.86 -0.28
C PHE A 43 -5.11 13.20 -1.61
N GLN A 44 -4.46 12.05 -1.52
CA GLN A 44 -4.05 11.28 -2.70
C GLN A 44 -5.17 10.33 -3.14
N CYS A 45 -5.66 10.54 -4.36
CA CYS A 45 -6.56 9.61 -5.02
C CYS A 45 -5.77 8.43 -5.63
N PRO A 46 -6.31 7.20 -5.61
CA PRO A 46 -5.66 6.06 -6.24
C PRO A 46 -5.35 6.29 -7.72
N GLY A 47 -4.09 6.03 -8.11
CA GLY A 47 -3.65 6.12 -9.50
C GLY A 47 -3.40 7.53 -10.04
N GLN A 48 -3.55 8.58 -9.21
CA GLN A 48 -3.18 9.94 -9.59
C GLN A 48 -1.71 10.22 -9.26
N PRO A 49 -0.99 10.99 -10.10
CA PRO A 49 0.44 11.26 -9.89
C PRO A 49 0.70 12.28 -8.76
N GLU A 50 -0.27 13.15 -8.48
CA GLU A 50 -0.17 14.20 -7.48
C GLU A 50 -1.40 14.20 -6.54
N PRO A 51 -1.26 14.73 -5.32
CA PRO A 51 -2.38 14.90 -4.41
C PRO A 51 -3.46 15.82 -4.97
N THR A 52 -4.71 15.46 -4.75
CA THR A 52 -5.85 16.35 -4.95
C THR A 52 -5.91 17.37 -3.82
N VAL A 53 -6.17 18.64 -4.15
CA VAL A 53 -6.32 19.73 -3.19
C VAL A 53 -7.70 20.36 -3.37
N LEU A 54 -8.44 20.45 -2.27
CA LEU A 54 -9.71 21.18 -2.20
C LEU A 54 -9.58 22.30 -1.18
N GLU A 55 -10.15 23.46 -1.48
CA GLU A 55 -10.20 24.64 -0.62
C GLU A 55 -11.63 25.15 -0.51
N GLY A 56 -12.00 25.67 0.66
CA GLY A 56 -13.35 26.16 0.95
C GLY A 56 -13.82 25.77 2.34
N ASP A 57 -15.13 25.83 2.56
CA ASP A 57 -15.76 25.33 3.79
C ASP A 57 -15.98 23.82 3.65
N LEU A 58 -15.08 23.04 4.26
CA LEU A 58 -15.06 21.58 4.17
C LEU A 58 -15.35 20.96 5.54
N GLU A 59 -16.21 19.95 5.60
CA GLU A 59 -16.55 19.23 6.82
C GLU A 59 -15.93 17.84 6.81
N VAL A 60 -15.23 17.47 7.88
CA VAL A 60 -14.65 16.13 8.04
C VAL A 60 -15.76 15.15 8.39
N ILE A 61 -15.92 14.10 7.57
CA ILE A 61 -16.89 13.03 7.83
C ILE A 61 -16.21 11.87 8.54
N THR A 62 -15.06 11.41 8.03
CA THR A 62 -14.30 10.32 8.65
C THR A 62 -12.80 10.54 8.51
N LEU A 63 -12.05 10.13 9.53
CA LEU A 63 -10.61 9.95 9.48
C LEU A 63 -10.33 8.57 10.08
N ASN A 64 -9.73 7.68 9.30
CA ASN A 64 -9.45 6.32 9.72
C ASN A 64 -7.99 5.98 9.44
N GLY A 65 -7.38 5.22 10.33
CA GLY A 65 -6.04 4.70 10.11
C GLY A 65 -5.21 4.61 11.38
N THR A 66 -3.91 4.39 11.17
CA THR A 66 -2.93 4.12 12.23
C THR A 66 -2.03 5.32 12.45
N ILE A 67 -1.62 5.48 13.70
CA ILE A 67 -0.54 6.38 14.10
C ILE A 67 0.55 5.58 14.81
N ALA A 68 1.80 5.90 14.54
CA ALA A 68 2.97 5.31 15.17
C ALA A 68 4.16 6.29 15.06
N PRO A 69 5.18 6.19 15.93
CA PRO A 69 6.35 7.06 15.87
C PRO A 69 7.09 7.01 14.52
N GLU A 70 7.01 5.88 13.82
CA GLU A 70 7.63 5.68 12.49
C GLU A 70 6.86 6.35 11.36
N GLY A 71 5.60 6.71 11.59
CA GLY A 71 4.75 7.38 10.62
C GLY A 71 3.26 7.12 10.82
N VAL A 72 2.46 7.89 10.10
CA VAL A 72 1.00 7.76 10.09
C VAL A 72 0.49 7.25 8.74
N HIS A 73 -0.53 6.40 8.78
CA HIS A 73 -1.27 5.97 7.58
C HIS A 73 -2.74 6.27 7.81
N LEU A 74 -3.22 7.36 7.21
CA LEU A 74 -4.55 7.91 7.46
C LEU A 74 -5.31 8.08 6.16
N HIS A 75 -6.59 7.75 6.15
CA HIS A 75 -7.52 7.98 5.06
C HIS A 75 -8.62 8.93 5.53
N LEU A 76 -8.92 9.93 4.72
CA LEU A 76 -9.89 10.99 5.00
C LEU A 76 -11.11 10.85 4.07
N SER A 77 -12.30 11.10 4.60
CA SER A 77 -13.45 11.52 3.81
C SER A 77 -14.00 12.85 4.33
N LEU A 78 -14.42 13.71 3.41
CA LEU A 78 -14.92 15.05 3.69
C LEU A 78 -16.07 15.42 2.75
N SER A 79 -16.93 16.36 3.17
CA SER A 79 -17.91 17.00 2.28
C SER A 79 -17.55 18.44 1.98
N ASP A 80 -17.82 18.87 0.76
CA ASP A 80 -17.77 20.28 0.37
C ASP A 80 -19.09 21.01 0.63
N GLY A 81 -19.14 22.32 0.33
CA GLY A 81 -20.34 23.15 0.47
C GLY A 81 -21.52 22.75 -0.42
N ALA A 82 -21.32 21.88 -1.41
CA ALA A 82 -22.39 21.28 -2.23
C ALA A 82 -22.81 19.89 -1.72
N CYS A 83 -22.32 19.48 -0.54
CA CYS A 83 -22.52 18.16 0.05
C CYS A 83 -21.97 17.00 -0.81
N GLN A 84 -21.03 17.26 -1.72
CA GLN A 84 -20.33 16.19 -2.42
C GLN A 84 -19.25 15.63 -1.50
N VAL A 85 -19.13 14.30 -1.48
CA VAL A 85 -18.17 13.60 -0.62
C VAL A 85 -16.93 13.22 -1.42
N TRP A 86 -15.79 13.59 -0.87
CA TRP A 86 -14.46 13.36 -1.42
C TRP A 86 -13.64 12.52 -0.43
N GLY A 87 -12.60 11.83 -0.91
CA GLY A 87 -11.73 11.08 -0.01
C GLY A 87 -10.52 10.42 -0.68
N GLY A 88 -9.55 10.05 0.14
CA GLY A 88 -8.28 9.47 -0.28
C GLY A 88 -7.32 9.27 0.89
N HIS A 89 -6.06 8.98 0.58
CA HIS A 89 -5.00 8.98 1.59
C HIS A 89 -4.75 10.43 2.04
N LEU A 90 -4.69 10.68 3.35
CA LEU A 90 -4.49 12.01 3.90
C LEU A 90 -3.06 12.48 3.61
N GLU A 91 -2.93 13.64 2.99
CA GLU A 91 -1.63 14.25 2.66
C GLU A 91 -1.39 15.51 3.52
N PRO A 92 -0.12 15.91 3.70
CA PRO A 92 0.22 17.20 4.29
C PRO A 92 -0.42 18.38 3.53
N GLY A 93 -0.67 19.46 4.25
CA GLY A 93 -1.41 20.64 3.77
C GLY A 93 -2.92 20.56 4.03
N THR A 94 -3.38 19.68 4.91
CA THR A 94 -4.80 19.57 5.31
C THR A 94 -5.05 20.44 6.54
N LEU A 95 -5.59 21.64 6.33
CA LEU A 95 -5.60 22.72 7.32
C LEU A 95 -6.95 22.84 8.03
N VAL A 96 -6.93 22.87 9.35
CA VAL A 96 -8.10 23.06 10.22
C VAL A 96 -8.63 24.48 10.08
N GLN A 97 -9.95 24.63 9.91
CA GLN A 97 -10.57 25.96 9.81
C GLN A 97 -10.90 26.54 11.19
N LYS A 98 -11.80 25.90 11.95
CA LYS A 98 -12.26 26.36 13.27
C LYS A 98 -11.82 25.42 14.38
N GLY A 99 -11.81 24.13 14.10
CA GLY A 99 -11.36 23.11 15.03
C GLY A 99 -11.65 21.71 14.52
N VAL A 100 -10.82 20.76 14.95
CA VAL A 100 -11.05 19.33 14.75
C VAL A 100 -10.88 18.63 16.10
N ASP A 101 -11.93 17.95 16.54
CA ASP A 101 -11.92 17.09 17.72
C ASP A 101 -11.70 15.64 17.27
N LEU A 102 -10.69 14.99 17.87
CA LEU A 102 -10.26 13.64 17.54
C LEU A 102 -10.31 12.77 18.79
N LEU A 103 -10.59 11.49 18.57
CA LEU A 103 -10.41 10.45 19.56
C LEU A 103 -9.42 9.43 19.01
N VAL A 104 -8.29 9.27 19.71
CA VAL A 104 -7.26 8.29 19.39
C VAL A 104 -7.29 7.15 20.41
N GLY A 105 -7.26 5.91 19.93
CA GLY A 105 -7.08 4.71 20.75
C GLY A 105 -5.60 4.38 20.83
N VAL A 106 -4.97 4.72 21.95
CA VAL A 106 -3.56 4.41 22.22
C VAL A 106 -3.44 2.96 22.66
N LEU A 107 -2.55 2.20 22.04
CA LEU A 107 -2.28 0.81 22.37
C LEU A 107 -1.31 0.74 23.56
N ASP A 108 -1.49 -0.24 24.43
CA ASP A 108 -0.63 -0.45 25.60
C ASP A 108 0.70 -1.12 25.22
N GLN A 109 0.71 -1.79 24.06
CA GLN A 109 1.89 -2.38 23.44
C GLN A 109 1.87 -2.02 21.95
N PRO A 110 3.04 -1.78 21.33
CA PRO A 110 3.10 -1.61 19.88
C PRO A 110 2.51 -2.86 19.20
N PRO A 111 1.84 -2.69 18.05
CA PRO A 111 1.42 -3.84 17.26
C PRO A 111 2.66 -4.68 16.93
N ALA A 112 2.49 -6.00 16.91
CA ALA A 112 3.55 -6.86 16.40
C ALA A 112 3.98 -6.34 15.02
N PRO A 113 5.29 -6.20 14.75
CA PRO A 113 5.72 -5.79 13.43
C PRO A 113 5.04 -6.71 12.41
N ALA A 114 4.49 -6.12 11.35
CA ALA A 114 4.00 -6.91 10.23
C ALA A 114 5.11 -7.89 9.88
N GLU A 115 4.79 -9.19 9.85
CA GLU A 115 5.78 -10.23 9.56
C GLU A 115 6.50 -9.84 8.27
N SER A 116 7.73 -9.35 8.41
CA SER A 116 8.55 -9.11 7.25
C SER A 116 8.91 -10.50 6.74
N ASN A 117 8.40 -10.87 5.57
CA ASN A 117 8.88 -12.03 4.82
C ASN A 117 10.37 -11.93 4.43
N ALA A 118 11.14 -11.02 5.04
CA ALA A 118 12.56 -10.81 4.79
C ALA A 118 13.44 -11.96 5.30
N ASP A 119 12.94 -12.79 6.23
CA ASP A 119 13.65 -14.00 6.72
C ASP A 119 12.99 -15.30 6.23
N ALA A 120 11.97 -15.20 5.35
CA ALA A 120 11.51 -16.36 4.61
C ALA A 120 12.61 -16.74 3.59
N PRO A 121 12.97 -18.03 3.46
CA PRO A 121 13.87 -18.44 2.39
C PRO A 121 13.31 -17.92 1.06
N ALA A 122 14.20 -17.41 0.20
CA ALA A 122 13.81 -16.85 -1.09
C ALA A 122 12.84 -17.82 -1.79
N PRO A 123 11.71 -17.32 -2.34
CA PRO A 123 10.71 -18.20 -2.90
C PRO A 123 11.34 -19.02 -4.02
N ARG A 124 11.04 -20.32 -4.03
CA ARG A 124 11.57 -21.27 -5.01
C ARG A 124 11.17 -20.92 -6.44
N LEU A 125 10.08 -20.16 -6.60
CA LEU A 125 9.57 -19.72 -7.89
C LEU A 125 10.01 -18.28 -8.20
N GLU A 126 10.62 -18.10 -9.36
CA GLU A 126 10.91 -16.79 -9.96
C GLU A 126 10.16 -16.64 -11.28
N ILE A 127 9.71 -15.43 -11.60
CA ILE A 127 9.11 -15.12 -12.89
C ILE A 127 9.69 -13.82 -13.45
N ALA A 128 10.31 -13.90 -14.62
CA ALA A 128 10.74 -12.74 -15.37
C ALA A 128 9.60 -12.21 -16.24
N VAL A 129 9.40 -10.89 -16.24
CA VAL A 129 8.28 -10.21 -16.90
C VAL A 129 8.74 -8.98 -17.66
N LEU A 130 8.03 -8.69 -18.76
CA LEU A 130 8.15 -7.44 -19.52
C LEU A 130 7.01 -6.48 -19.15
N PRO A 131 7.29 -5.18 -18.94
CA PRO A 131 6.26 -4.16 -18.79
C PRO A 131 5.26 -4.19 -19.95
N GLY A 132 3.97 -4.15 -19.64
CA GLY A 132 2.89 -4.17 -20.64
C GLY A 132 2.61 -5.54 -21.30
N CYS A 133 3.32 -6.61 -20.92
CA CYS A 133 3.07 -7.94 -21.49
C CYS A 133 1.78 -8.56 -20.91
N PRO A 134 0.77 -8.88 -21.75
CA PRO A 134 -0.51 -9.44 -21.27
C PRO A 134 -0.34 -10.85 -20.68
N TRP A 135 0.56 -11.66 -21.21
CA TRP A 135 0.84 -13.01 -20.71
C TRP A 135 1.54 -13.00 -19.35
N CYS A 136 2.43 -12.02 -19.12
CA CYS A 136 3.02 -11.81 -17.80
C CYS A 136 1.96 -11.43 -16.77
N GLY A 137 1.02 -10.55 -17.14
CA GLY A 137 -0.11 -10.18 -16.28
C GLY A 137 -0.97 -11.39 -15.90
N ARG A 138 -1.23 -12.30 -16.86
CA ARG A 138 -1.98 -13.54 -16.60
C ARG A 138 -1.21 -14.50 -15.68
N ALA A 139 0.09 -14.69 -15.90
CA ALA A 139 0.93 -15.53 -15.06
C ALA A 139 1.00 -15.03 -13.61
N LEU A 140 1.24 -13.73 -13.41
CA LEU A 140 1.25 -13.11 -12.09
C LEU A 140 -0.11 -13.22 -11.40
N ARG A 141 -1.21 -13.07 -12.15
CA ARG A 141 -2.57 -13.24 -11.61
C ARG A 141 -2.80 -14.67 -11.12
N LEU A 142 -2.33 -15.68 -11.87
CA LEU A 142 -2.43 -17.09 -11.47
C LEU A 142 -1.67 -17.33 -10.16
N LEU A 143 -0.39 -16.95 -10.10
CA LEU A 143 0.47 -17.13 -8.92
C LEU A 143 -0.10 -16.43 -7.67
N ARG A 144 -0.58 -15.18 -7.83
CA ARG A 144 -1.25 -14.44 -6.74
C ARG A 144 -2.56 -15.09 -6.32
N GLY A 145 -3.35 -15.60 -7.27
CA GLY A 145 -4.60 -16.30 -6.99
C GLY A 145 -4.41 -17.58 -6.16
N MET A 146 -3.26 -18.24 -6.31
CA MET A 146 -2.85 -19.40 -5.52
C MET A 146 -2.19 -19.04 -4.18
N ALA A 147 -1.94 -17.74 -3.93
CA ALA A 147 -1.09 -17.27 -2.84
C ALA A 147 0.29 -17.96 -2.81
N LEU A 148 0.84 -18.26 -3.99
CA LEU A 148 2.14 -18.93 -4.10
C LEU A 148 3.27 -17.91 -3.94
N PRO A 149 4.20 -18.08 -2.99
CA PRO A 149 5.35 -17.20 -2.85
C PRO A 149 6.20 -17.19 -4.13
N HIS A 150 6.51 -16.01 -4.66
CA HIS A 150 7.31 -15.87 -5.88
C HIS A 150 8.07 -14.55 -5.95
N THR A 151 9.22 -14.58 -6.61
CA THR A 151 10.01 -13.39 -6.94
C THR A 151 9.67 -12.91 -8.35
N VAL A 152 9.46 -11.61 -8.53
CA VAL A 152 9.22 -11.00 -9.85
C VAL A 152 10.48 -10.29 -10.32
N ILE A 153 10.97 -10.65 -11.50
CA ILE A 153 12.11 -10.00 -12.16
C ILE A 153 11.56 -9.16 -13.31
N THR A 154 11.59 -7.84 -13.17
CA THR A 154 11.13 -6.94 -14.25
C THR A 154 12.28 -6.65 -15.20
N VAL A 155 12.11 -6.99 -16.48
CA VAL A 155 13.07 -6.74 -17.55
C VAL A 155 12.80 -5.37 -18.17
N ASN A 156 13.72 -4.43 -17.97
CA ASN A 156 13.56 -3.04 -18.41
C ASN A 156 14.53 -2.62 -19.52
N ASN A 157 15.60 -3.39 -19.75
CA ASN A 157 16.63 -3.08 -20.72
C ASN A 157 17.22 -4.36 -21.35
N ASP A 158 18.10 -4.20 -22.34
CA ASP A 158 18.72 -5.32 -23.06
C ASP A 158 19.62 -6.18 -22.17
N ALA A 159 20.29 -5.61 -21.17
CA ALA A 159 21.12 -6.38 -20.24
C ALA A 159 20.27 -7.30 -19.34
N ASP A 160 19.13 -6.81 -18.85
CA ASP A 160 18.16 -7.62 -18.10
C ASP A 160 17.62 -8.77 -18.98
N PHE A 161 17.37 -8.47 -20.25
CA PHE A 161 16.89 -9.44 -21.23
C PHE A 161 17.94 -10.52 -21.50
N GLU A 162 19.20 -10.15 -21.73
CA GLU A 162 20.32 -11.07 -21.94
C GLU A 162 20.57 -11.94 -20.70
N ALA A 163 20.44 -11.38 -19.49
CA ALA A 163 20.57 -12.14 -18.25
C ALA A 163 19.48 -13.21 -18.13
N CYS A 164 18.21 -12.87 -18.42
CA CYS A 164 17.12 -13.84 -18.41
C CYS A 164 17.27 -14.88 -19.51
N GLN A 165 17.65 -14.46 -20.72
CA GLN A 165 17.88 -15.34 -21.86
C GLN A 165 19.03 -16.32 -21.62
N THR A 166 20.09 -15.90 -20.96
CA THR A 166 21.20 -16.78 -20.60
C THR A 166 20.76 -17.87 -19.63
N ARG A 167 19.84 -17.55 -18.71
CA ARG A 167 19.28 -18.51 -17.74
C ARG A 167 18.28 -19.48 -18.36
N SER A 168 17.40 -19.00 -19.25
CA SER A 168 16.27 -19.80 -19.76
C SER A 168 16.46 -20.35 -21.17
N GLY A 169 17.34 -19.76 -21.98
CA GLY A 169 17.41 -19.97 -23.42
C GLY A 169 16.21 -19.37 -24.19
N MET A 170 15.24 -18.76 -23.50
CA MET A 170 14.02 -18.25 -24.10
C MET A 170 14.17 -16.80 -24.55
N ARG A 171 13.42 -16.44 -25.60
CA ARG A 171 13.31 -15.06 -26.10
C ARG A 171 11.99 -14.38 -25.76
N THR A 172 11.02 -15.14 -25.28
CA THR A 172 9.65 -14.71 -25.00
C THR A 172 9.40 -14.63 -23.50
N PHE A 173 8.39 -13.85 -23.10
CA PHE A 173 8.00 -13.68 -21.70
C PHE A 173 6.50 -14.01 -21.51
N PRO A 174 6.09 -14.48 -20.32
CA PRO A 174 6.90 -14.65 -19.10
C PRO A 174 7.93 -15.78 -19.23
N GLN A 175 8.97 -15.72 -18.41
CA GLN A 175 9.92 -16.83 -18.22
C GLN A 175 9.85 -17.24 -16.75
N VAL A 176 9.48 -18.49 -16.49
CA VAL A 176 9.27 -19.00 -15.14
C VAL A 176 10.41 -19.95 -14.78
N PHE A 177 10.87 -19.83 -13.55
CA PHE A 177 11.94 -20.64 -12.98
C PHE A 177 11.48 -21.26 -11.67
N ILE A 178 11.85 -22.52 -11.44
CA ILE A 178 11.66 -23.22 -10.16
C ILE A 178 13.02 -23.74 -9.73
N ASP A 179 13.45 -23.40 -8.51
CA ASP A 179 14.77 -23.73 -7.96
C ASP A 179 15.92 -23.34 -8.92
N GLY A 180 15.79 -22.17 -9.55
CA GLY A 180 16.75 -21.65 -10.53
C GLY A 180 16.71 -22.30 -11.91
N THR A 181 15.91 -23.36 -12.11
CA THR A 181 15.76 -24.05 -13.40
C THR A 181 14.61 -23.45 -14.20
N ALA A 182 14.84 -23.09 -15.46
CA ALA A 182 13.81 -22.59 -16.34
C ALA A 182 12.81 -23.70 -16.70
N ILE A 183 11.53 -23.46 -16.44
CA ILE A 183 10.45 -24.42 -16.73
C ILE A 183 9.67 -24.05 -17.99
N GLY A 184 9.68 -22.77 -18.39
CA GLY A 184 9.01 -22.31 -19.60
C GLY A 184 8.22 -21.02 -19.42
N GLY A 185 7.18 -20.87 -20.22
CA GLY A 185 6.34 -19.67 -20.28
C GLY A 185 5.03 -19.79 -19.51
N TYR A 186 4.03 -19.01 -19.93
CA TYR A 186 2.71 -19.04 -19.32
C TYR A 186 2.02 -20.39 -19.49
N ASP A 187 2.13 -20.99 -20.68
CA ASP A 187 1.46 -22.26 -20.97
C ASP A 187 2.02 -23.38 -20.07
N ASP A 188 3.34 -23.47 -19.94
CA ASP A 188 4.02 -24.42 -19.05
C ASP A 188 3.60 -24.22 -17.58
N LEU A 189 3.54 -22.96 -17.13
CA LEU A 189 3.06 -22.62 -15.79
C LEU A 189 1.61 -23.08 -15.57
N THR A 190 0.72 -22.89 -16.55
CA THR A 190 -0.66 -23.35 -16.45
C THR A 190 -0.79 -24.87 -16.50
N ALA A 191 0.08 -25.56 -17.24
CA ALA A 191 0.12 -27.01 -17.28
C ALA A 191 0.52 -27.59 -15.91
N LEU A 192 1.56 -27.03 -15.28
CA LEU A 192 1.97 -27.42 -13.91
C LEU A 192 0.89 -27.13 -12.88
N HIS A 193 0.17 -26.00 -13.02
CA HIS A 193 -0.97 -25.71 -12.16
C HIS A 193 -2.08 -26.76 -12.32
N ALA A 194 -2.45 -27.10 -13.56
CA ALA A 194 -3.49 -28.08 -13.85
C ALA A 194 -3.11 -29.49 -13.36
N ALA A 195 -1.82 -29.83 -13.36
CA ALA A 195 -1.28 -31.07 -12.80
C ALA A 195 -1.18 -31.07 -11.27
N GLY A 196 -1.40 -29.91 -10.60
CA GLY A 196 -1.27 -29.76 -9.15
C GLY A 196 0.17 -29.69 -8.65
N GLU A 197 1.16 -29.64 -9.54
CA GLU A 197 2.58 -29.69 -9.19
C GLU A 197 3.04 -28.41 -8.47
N LEU A 198 2.42 -27.28 -8.77
CA LEU A 198 2.72 -26.00 -8.11
C LEU A 198 2.33 -25.97 -6.63
N GLU A 199 1.41 -26.84 -6.17
CA GLU A 199 1.03 -26.91 -4.75
C GLU A 199 2.20 -27.38 -3.87
N THR A 200 3.15 -28.12 -4.43
CA THR A 200 4.34 -28.61 -3.74
C THR A 200 5.36 -27.50 -3.41
N LEU A 201 5.13 -26.29 -3.92
CA LEU A 201 6.01 -25.12 -3.76
C LEU A 201 5.51 -24.11 -2.73
N ARG A 202 4.42 -24.43 -2.00
CA ARG A 202 3.85 -23.59 -0.94
C ARG A 202 4.66 -23.63 0.35
#